data_AF-A0A3C1YL91-F1
#
_entry.id   AF-A0A3C1YL91-F1
#
_cell.length_a   1.000
_cell.length_b   1.000
_cell.length_c   1.000
_cell.angle_alpha   90.00
_cell.angle_beta   90.00
_cell.angle_gamma   90.00
#
_symmetry.space_group_name_H-M   'P 1'
#
loop_
_entity.id
_entity.type
_entity.pdbx_description
1 polymer ?
#
loop_
_entity_poly.entity_id
_entity_poly.type
_entity_poly.pdbx_seq_one_letter_code
_entity_poly.pdbx_strand_id
1 'polypeptide(L)'
;MEKVWWNMVTNASQMVTKIITCIKEGKSVLLELNRKVPWYDTLSEIISEELTAYYADRSLKIVENLEGDPDEYLFNEFCKREKRAQYRPSIGYPAFLAQSDDIMLNQCIIWAVDVDTEKVNKWCDFIDLYNRALGKGKTGCLFLIETREKVHIPEKKGLYYISYENMIEHYDNYLFNMILSARLKESSLFKQYLAEVVSSMVPDDIELSALCIQKGRKFLKNPIKEIEEIVNSNYRSDGSSFTFDNNADVLSKRLWEAQIKVIFPLLEKQRNILISKYEKEIEPILPICVSYGDKVESVKDVEIGILSFMVGNGKLEVEQQDRHKIAILKEARNKLAHISVMTQNEIDELLEL
;
A
#
# COMPACT_ATOMS: atom_id res chain seq x y z
N MET A 1 -7.97 -8.57 -7.22
CA MET A 1 -6.79 -7.86 -6.66
C MET A 1 -7.22 -7.14 -5.40
N GLU A 2 -8.37 -6.50 -5.45
CA GLU A 2 -9.23 -6.01 -4.35
C GLU A 2 -9.16 -6.86 -3.07
N LYS A 3 -9.64 -8.11 -3.10
CA LYS A 3 -9.60 -9.00 -1.92
C LYS A 3 -8.18 -9.32 -1.43
N VAL A 4 -7.17 -9.24 -2.30
CA VAL A 4 -5.78 -9.45 -1.88
C VAL A 4 -5.30 -8.29 -1.03
N TRP A 5 -5.60 -7.07 -1.47
CA TRP A 5 -5.26 -5.87 -0.72
C TRP A 5 -5.94 -5.89 0.65
N TRP A 6 -7.27 -5.99 0.68
CA TRP A 6 -8.01 -5.88 1.94
C TRP A 6 -7.86 -7.09 2.89
N ASN A 7 -7.53 -8.29 2.39
CA ASN A 7 -7.48 -9.49 3.24
C ASN A 7 -6.07 -10.06 3.47
N MET A 8 -5.09 -9.75 2.62
CA MET A 8 -3.74 -10.36 2.70
C MET A 8 -2.64 -9.36 3.03
N VAL A 9 -2.84 -8.07 2.76
CA VAL A 9 -1.87 -7.04 3.14
C VAL A 9 -2.09 -6.68 4.60
N THR A 10 -1.04 -6.81 5.41
CA THR A 10 -1.13 -6.79 6.87
C THR A 10 -1.85 -5.55 7.40
N ASN A 11 -1.40 -4.34 7.06
CA ASN A 11 -1.99 -3.14 7.63
C ASN A 11 -3.37 -2.81 7.05
N ALA A 12 -3.61 -3.12 5.77
CA ALA A 12 -4.93 -2.98 5.15
C ALA A 12 -5.97 -3.89 5.82
N SER A 13 -5.62 -5.15 6.06
CA SER A 13 -6.47 -6.11 6.79
C SER A 13 -6.66 -5.71 8.26
N GLN A 14 -5.61 -5.21 8.91
CA GLN A 14 -5.70 -4.69 10.27
C GLN A 14 -6.62 -3.48 10.36
N MET A 15 -6.61 -2.59 9.37
CA MET A 15 -7.52 -1.43 9.33
C MET A 15 -8.98 -1.88 9.31
N VAL A 16 -9.34 -2.81 8.42
CA VAL A 16 -10.68 -3.42 8.36
C VAL A 16 -11.05 -4.05 9.71
N THR A 17 -10.17 -4.89 10.24
CA THR A 17 -10.35 -5.56 11.53
C THR A 17 -10.57 -4.56 12.67
N LYS A 18 -9.84 -3.44 12.66
CA LYS A 18 -9.90 -2.41 13.70
C LYS A 18 -11.22 -1.64 13.65
N ILE A 19 -11.70 -1.27 12.45
CA ILE A 19 -13.02 -0.64 12.26
C ILE A 19 -14.09 -1.55 12.87
N ILE A 20 -14.10 -2.81 12.46
CA ILE A 20 -15.11 -3.79 12.86
C ILE A 20 -15.04 -4.07 14.37
N THR A 21 -13.84 -4.25 14.92
CA THR A 21 -13.65 -4.49 16.36
C THR A 21 -14.12 -3.32 17.20
N CYS A 22 -13.81 -2.08 16.79
CA CYS A 22 -14.27 -0.89 17.51
C CYS A 22 -15.81 -0.80 17.56
N ILE A 23 -16.48 -1.06 16.43
CA ILE A 23 -17.94 -1.09 16.37
C ILE A 23 -18.48 -2.24 17.25
N LYS A 24 -17.92 -3.45 17.17
CA LYS A 24 -18.29 -4.61 18.01
C LYS A 24 -18.15 -4.33 19.52
N GLU A 25 -17.15 -3.55 19.92
CA GLU A 25 -16.95 -3.07 21.30
C GLU A 25 -17.93 -1.96 21.73
N GLY A 26 -18.85 -1.56 20.85
CA GLY A 26 -19.84 -0.52 21.13
C GLY A 26 -19.31 0.90 20.99
N LYS A 27 -18.17 1.10 20.30
CA LYS A 27 -17.62 2.42 20.01
C LYS A 27 -18.02 2.85 18.60
N SER A 28 -18.35 4.11 18.43
CA SER A 28 -18.47 4.73 17.10
C SER A 28 -17.09 4.97 16.51
N VAL A 29 -16.99 5.02 15.18
CA VAL A 29 -15.74 5.19 14.44
C VAL A 29 -15.84 6.42 13.55
N LEU A 30 -14.79 7.24 13.58
CA LEU A 30 -14.49 8.22 12.54
C LEU A 30 -13.37 7.65 11.67
N LEU A 31 -13.68 7.50 10.39
CA LEU A 31 -12.84 6.89 9.38
C LEU A 31 -12.39 7.96 8.37
N GLU A 32 -11.11 8.32 8.42
CA GLU A 32 -10.47 9.19 7.44
C GLU A 32 -9.85 8.32 6.33
N LEU A 33 -10.40 8.41 5.12
CA LEU A 33 -9.89 7.72 3.94
C LEU A 33 -9.19 8.68 2.99
N ASN A 34 -8.14 8.20 2.32
CA ASN A 34 -7.57 8.93 1.18
C ASN A 34 -8.59 8.94 0.01
N ARG A 35 -8.59 10.01 -0.78
CA ARG A 35 -9.30 10.07 -2.09
C ARG A 35 -8.87 8.96 -3.05
N LYS A 36 -7.64 8.46 -2.90
CA LYS A 36 -7.06 7.39 -3.72
C LYS A 36 -7.21 5.99 -3.10
N VAL A 37 -8.07 5.81 -2.10
CA VAL A 37 -8.28 4.50 -1.45
C VAL A 37 -8.56 3.43 -2.53
N PRO A 38 -7.87 2.29 -2.51
CA PRO A 38 -8.01 1.30 -3.58
C PRO A 38 -9.25 0.42 -3.37
N TRP A 39 -10.04 0.20 -4.41
CA TRP A 39 -11.21 -0.71 -4.40
C TRP A 39 -12.14 -0.44 -3.21
N TYR A 40 -12.64 0.79 -3.12
CA TYR A 40 -13.54 1.23 -2.05
C TYR A 40 -14.77 0.34 -1.90
N ASP A 41 -15.41 -0.06 -3.00
CA ASP A 41 -16.61 -0.91 -2.95
C ASP A 41 -16.32 -2.25 -2.26
N THR A 42 -15.16 -2.86 -2.52
CA THR A 42 -14.74 -4.09 -1.83
C THR A 42 -14.51 -3.84 -0.33
N LEU A 43 -13.90 -2.71 0.05
CA LEU A 43 -13.77 -2.34 1.47
C LEU A 43 -15.15 -2.24 2.13
N SER A 44 -16.08 -1.55 1.47
CA SER A 44 -17.41 -1.29 1.96
C SER A 44 -18.25 -2.55 2.09
N GLU A 45 -18.14 -3.46 1.12
CA GLU A 45 -18.76 -4.79 1.15
C GLU A 45 -18.26 -5.59 2.35
N ILE A 46 -16.93 -5.70 2.55
CA ILE A 46 -16.34 -6.47 3.66
C ILE A 46 -16.84 -5.96 5.02
N ILE A 47 -16.80 -4.64 5.24
CA ILE A 47 -17.27 -4.04 6.50
C ILE A 47 -18.76 -4.30 6.70
N SER A 48 -19.58 -4.11 5.66
CA SER A 48 -21.02 -4.28 5.72
C SER A 48 -21.42 -5.72 6.04
N GLU A 49 -20.81 -6.69 5.36
CA GLU A 49 -21.04 -8.12 5.57
C GLU A 49 -20.67 -8.54 6.99
N GLU A 50 -19.50 -8.14 7.48
CA GLU A 50 -19.05 -8.52 8.82
C GLU A 50 -19.88 -7.90 9.95
N LEU A 51 -20.31 -6.64 9.80
CA LEU A 51 -21.17 -5.99 10.79
C LEU A 51 -22.57 -6.60 10.80
N THR A 52 -23.13 -6.89 9.62
CA THR A 52 -24.46 -7.51 9.49
C THR A 52 -24.46 -8.94 10.01
N ALA A 53 -23.38 -9.70 9.78
CA ALA A 53 -23.25 -11.06 10.29
C ALA A 53 -23.10 -11.10 11.83
N TYR A 54 -22.45 -10.10 12.42
CA TYR A 54 -22.26 -10.02 13.87
C TYR A 54 -23.52 -9.55 14.60
N TYR A 55 -24.21 -8.53 14.08
CA TYR A 55 -25.40 -7.97 14.71
C TYR A 55 -26.68 -8.50 14.07
N ALA A 56 -27.26 -9.55 14.65
CA ALA A 56 -28.56 -10.08 14.22
C ALA A 56 -29.74 -9.15 14.54
N ASP A 57 -29.58 -8.29 15.54
CA ASP A 57 -30.62 -7.39 16.07
C ASP A 57 -30.44 -5.93 15.64
N ARG A 58 -29.40 -5.61 14.86
CA ARG A 58 -29.16 -4.25 14.35
C ARG A 58 -29.24 -4.18 12.85
N SER A 59 -29.84 -3.11 12.35
CA SER A 59 -29.80 -2.79 10.92
C SER A 59 -28.68 -1.80 10.60
N LEU A 60 -27.84 -2.14 9.62
CA LEU A 60 -26.91 -1.19 9.00
C LEU A 60 -27.67 -0.26 8.06
N LYS A 61 -27.47 1.05 8.20
CA LYS A 61 -28.07 2.10 7.36
C LYS A 61 -26.97 2.98 6.81
N ILE A 62 -26.79 2.94 5.50
CA ILE A 62 -25.85 3.80 4.78
C ILE A 62 -26.55 5.12 4.47
N VAL A 63 -25.88 6.23 4.77
CA VAL A 63 -26.35 7.60 4.57
C VAL A 63 -25.34 8.30 3.68
N GLU A 64 -25.78 8.66 2.48
CA GLU A 64 -24.97 9.37 1.49
C GLU A 64 -25.57 10.76 1.25
N ASN A 65 -24.74 11.74 0.90
CA ASN A 65 -25.19 13.07 0.46
C ASN A 65 -26.21 13.73 1.40
N LEU A 66 -25.93 13.69 2.70
CA LEU A 66 -26.85 14.23 3.71
C LEU A 66 -27.16 15.72 3.45
N GLU A 67 -28.42 16.01 3.17
CA GLU A 67 -28.94 17.38 3.12
C GLU A 67 -29.25 17.87 4.54
N GLY A 68 -28.65 19.00 4.93
CA GLY A 68 -28.84 19.60 6.25
C GLY A 68 -28.00 18.97 7.37
N ASP A 69 -28.47 19.12 8.61
CA ASP A 69 -27.75 18.74 9.81
C ASP A 69 -28.04 17.28 10.24
N PRO A 70 -27.03 16.52 10.71
CA PRO A 70 -27.20 15.14 11.19
C PRO A 70 -28.32 14.98 12.22
N ASP A 71 -28.39 15.91 13.16
CA ASP A 71 -29.34 15.92 14.27
C ASP A 71 -30.79 15.92 13.77
N GLU A 72 -31.11 16.80 12.81
CA GLU A 72 -32.44 16.94 12.25
C GLU A 72 -32.82 15.75 11.38
N TYR A 73 -31.87 15.25 10.60
CA TYR A 73 -32.05 14.05 9.80
C TYR A 73 -32.39 12.85 10.69
N LEU A 74 -31.58 12.58 11.72
CA LEU A 74 -31.81 11.46 12.62
C LEU A 74 -33.15 11.58 13.35
N PHE A 75 -33.51 12.80 13.77
CA PHE A 75 -34.80 13.06 14.39
C PHE A 75 -35.97 12.81 13.43
N ASN A 76 -35.89 13.27 12.19
CA ASN A 76 -36.97 13.15 11.24
C ASN A 76 -37.15 11.72 10.70
N GLU A 77 -36.04 11.03 10.45
CA GLU A 77 -36.03 9.70 9.85
C GLU A 77 -36.35 8.61 10.87
N PHE A 78 -35.80 8.70 12.08
CA PHE A 78 -35.91 7.62 13.06
C PHE A 78 -36.97 7.85 14.15
N CYS A 79 -37.60 9.04 14.20
CA CYS A 79 -38.75 9.29 15.09
C CYS A 79 -40.08 9.42 14.35
N LYS A 80 -41.04 8.59 14.74
CA LYS A 80 -42.44 8.72 14.30
C LYS A 80 -43.03 10.07 14.71
N ARG A 81 -44.02 10.55 13.95
CA ARG A 81 -44.65 11.87 14.15
C ARG A 81 -45.19 12.05 15.57
N GLU A 82 -45.79 11.00 16.14
CA GLU A 82 -46.37 11.01 17.49
C GLU A 82 -45.27 11.23 18.55
N LYS A 83 -44.11 10.60 18.36
CA LYS A 83 -42.96 10.77 19.25
C LYS A 83 -42.35 12.16 19.11
N ARG A 84 -42.24 12.67 17.88
CA ARG A 84 -41.73 14.02 17.61
C ARG A 84 -42.55 15.12 18.30
N ALA A 85 -43.86 14.94 18.50
CA ALA A 85 -44.68 15.90 19.24
C ALA A 85 -44.30 16.05 20.74
N GLN A 86 -43.59 15.05 21.30
CA GLN A 86 -43.09 15.07 22.67
C GLN A 86 -41.77 15.83 22.80
N TYR A 87 -41.10 16.11 21.69
CA TYR A 87 -39.84 16.86 21.68
C TYR A 87 -40.03 18.26 22.25
N ARG A 88 -39.03 18.71 23.01
CA ARG A 88 -38.93 20.08 23.51
C ARG A 88 -37.55 20.62 23.16
N PRO A 89 -37.43 21.82 22.55
CA PRO A 89 -36.14 22.35 22.11
C PRO A 89 -35.08 22.41 23.20
N SER A 90 -35.48 22.64 24.46
CA SER A 90 -34.58 22.69 25.62
C SER A 90 -33.86 21.37 25.93
N ILE A 91 -34.31 20.23 25.39
CA ILE A 91 -33.70 18.91 25.60
C ILE A 91 -32.55 18.69 24.60
N GLY A 92 -32.66 19.25 23.39
CA GLY A 92 -31.76 18.96 22.28
C GLY A 92 -32.03 17.58 21.63
N TYR A 93 -31.76 17.47 20.33
CA TYR A 93 -32.00 16.23 19.57
C TYR A 93 -31.21 15.03 20.12
N PRO A 94 -29.90 15.12 20.42
CA PRO A 94 -29.12 13.97 20.86
C PRO A 94 -29.68 13.33 22.14
N ALA A 95 -30.02 14.16 23.14
CA ALA A 95 -30.52 13.66 24.42
C ALA A 95 -31.94 13.10 24.30
N PHE A 96 -32.82 13.74 23.51
CA PHE A 96 -34.16 13.24 23.25
C PHE A 96 -34.13 11.88 22.55
N LEU A 97 -33.27 11.72 21.55
CA LEU A 97 -33.08 10.46 20.83
C LEU A 97 -32.52 9.36 21.74
N ALA A 98 -31.48 9.66 22.52
CA ALA A 98 -30.86 8.69 23.43
C ALA A 98 -31.81 8.17 24.53
N GLN A 99 -32.75 9.00 24.98
CA GLN A 99 -33.69 8.67 26.07
C GLN A 99 -35.00 8.04 25.57
N SER A 100 -35.23 8.04 24.25
CA SER A 100 -36.43 7.46 23.67
C SER A 100 -36.29 5.95 23.52
N ASP A 101 -37.13 5.18 24.22
CA ASP A 101 -37.11 3.71 24.20
C ASP A 101 -37.94 3.11 23.03
N ASP A 102 -38.73 3.94 22.35
CA ASP A 102 -39.67 3.57 21.28
C ASP A 102 -39.22 4.03 19.87
N ILE A 103 -37.90 4.18 19.66
CA ILE A 103 -37.32 4.55 18.36
C ILE A 103 -36.37 3.47 17.82
N MET A 104 -36.35 3.32 16.50
CA MET A 104 -35.50 2.31 15.82
C MET A 104 -34.01 2.68 15.82
N LEU A 105 -33.67 3.95 16.08
CA LEU A 105 -32.30 4.44 16.02
C LEU A 105 -31.35 3.63 16.93
N ASN A 106 -31.79 3.26 18.13
CA ASN A 106 -30.94 2.55 19.10
C ASN A 106 -30.56 1.12 18.63
N GLN A 107 -31.28 0.59 17.64
CA GLN A 107 -31.03 -0.70 16.98
C GLN A 107 -30.34 -0.52 15.62
N CYS A 108 -29.76 0.64 15.34
CA CYS A 108 -29.09 0.92 14.08
C CYS A 108 -27.58 1.01 14.24
N ILE A 109 -26.90 0.73 13.12
CA ILE A 109 -25.55 1.21 12.83
C ILE A 109 -25.71 2.19 11.67
N ILE A 110 -25.39 3.45 11.89
CA ILE A 110 -25.44 4.48 10.85
C ILE A 110 -24.05 4.61 10.25
N TRP A 111 -23.93 4.33 8.97
CA TRP A 111 -22.72 4.60 8.20
C TRP A 111 -22.95 5.84 7.33
N ALA A 112 -22.40 6.98 7.75
CA ALA A 112 -22.41 8.18 6.93
C ALA A 112 -21.16 8.21 6.05
N VAL A 113 -21.34 8.19 4.73
CA VAL A 113 -20.24 8.14 3.75
C VAL A 113 -19.93 9.51 3.16
N ASP A 114 -18.68 9.72 2.77
CA ASP A 114 -18.18 10.94 2.11
C ASP A 114 -18.63 12.26 2.78
N VAL A 115 -18.47 12.32 4.11
CA VAL A 115 -18.91 13.46 4.91
C VAL A 115 -17.87 14.58 4.84
N ASP A 116 -18.31 15.80 4.51
CA ASP A 116 -17.47 17.00 4.51
C ASP A 116 -17.05 17.42 5.93
N THR A 117 -15.97 18.21 6.05
CA THR A 117 -15.40 18.63 7.34
C THR A 117 -16.41 19.33 8.25
N GLU A 118 -17.33 20.14 7.72
CA GLU A 118 -18.32 20.84 8.55
C GLU A 118 -19.28 19.84 9.19
N LYS A 119 -19.82 18.92 8.39
CA LYS A 119 -20.76 17.89 8.86
C LYS A 119 -20.08 16.86 9.74
N VAL A 120 -18.80 16.53 9.51
CA VAL A 120 -18.03 15.65 10.39
C VAL A 120 -18.04 16.18 11.83
N ASN A 121 -17.80 17.49 12.02
CA ASN A 121 -17.83 18.08 13.36
C ASN A 121 -19.22 17.96 14.00
N LYS A 122 -20.28 18.24 13.24
CA LYS A 122 -21.68 18.09 13.71
C LYS A 122 -22.00 16.65 14.11
N TRP A 123 -21.61 15.67 13.29
CA TRP A 123 -21.74 14.25 13.61
C TRP A 123 -20.99 13.91 14.91
N CYS A 124 -19.76 14.37 15.07
CA CYS A 124 -18.98 14.10 16.27
C CYS A 124 -19.56 14.77 17.53
N ASP A 125 -20.12 15.98 17.41
CA ASP A 125 -20.82 16.65 18.51
C ASP A 125 -22.10 15.91 18.90
N PHE A 126 -22.89 15.49 17.90
CA PHE A 126 -24.07 14.65 18.11
C PHE A 126 -23.72 13.37 18.86
N ILE A 127 -22.72 12.62 18.39
CA ILE A 127 -22.32 11.33 18.97
C ILE A 127 -21.90 11.49 20.44
N ASP A 128 -21.11 12.51 20.77
CA ASP A 128 -20.69 12.77 22.15
C ASP A 128 -21.87 13.11 23.06
N LEU A 129 -22.77 14.00 22.62
CA LEU A 129 -23.97 14.37 23.38
C LEU A 129 -24.94 13.20 23.54
N TYR A 130 -25.15 12.44 22.46
CA TYR A 130 -25.98 11.23 22.45
C TYR A 130 -25.43 10.18 23.41
N ASN A 131 -24.12 9.89 23.35
CA ASN A 131 -23.47 8.91 24.23
C ASN A 131 -23.47 9.32 25.70
N ARG A 132 -23.40 10.62 26.02
CA ARG A 132 -23.53 11.11 27.39
C ARG A 132 -24.96 10.98 27.91
N ALA A 133 -25.94 11.14 27.04
CA ALA A 133 -27.36 11.02 27.38
C ALA A 133 -27.85 9.57 27.44
N LEU A 134 -27.13 8.63 26.81
CA LEU A 134 -27.35 7.19 26.98
C LEU A 134 -27.14 6.81 28.45
N GLY A 135 -28.24 6.42 29.12
CA GLY A 135 -28.19 5.95 30.50
C GLY A 135 -27.27 4.74 30.70
N LYS A 136 -26.80 4.53 31.94
CA LYS A 136 -25.92 3.40 32.26
C LYS A 136 -26.53 2.06 31.84
N GLY A 137 -25.77 1.25 31.10
CA GLY A 137 -26.18 -0.09 30.68
C GLY A 137 -27.09 -0.12 29.44
N LYS A 138 -27.46 1.03 28.85
CA LYS A 138 -28.16 1.06 27.56
C LYS A 138 -27.17 0.97 26.40
N THR A 139 -27.53 0.19 25.39
CA THR A 139 -26.83 0.14 24.10
C THR A 139 -27.55 1.06 23.11
N GLY A 140 -26.88 2.12 22.67
CA GLY A 140 -27.44 3.06 21.71
C GLY A 140 -27.08 2.72 20.27
N CYS A 141 -27.37 3.65 19.37
CA CYS A 141 -26.93 3.66 17.99
C CYS A 141 -25.40 3.71 17.91
N LEU A 142 -24.83 3.02 16.93
CA LEU A 142 -23.40 3.10 16.59
C LEU A 142 -23.24 3.86 15.29
N PHE A 143 -22.14 4.60 15.18
CA PHE A 143 -21.87 5.45 14.03
C PHE A 143 -20.54 5.09 13.39
N LEU A 144 -20.53 4.96 12.07
CA LEU A 144 -19.33 4.91 11.25
C LEU A 144 -19.37 6.14 10.33
N ILE A 145 -18.58 7.15 10.65
CA ILE A 145 -18.53 8.40 9.90
C ILE A 145 -17.29 8.36 9.03
N GLU A 146 -17.46 8.38 7.73
CA GLU A 146 -16.38 8.37 6.76
C GLU A 146 -16.17 9.75 6.14
N THR A 147 -14.92 10.17 6.01
CA THR A 147 -14.55 11.42 5.33
C THR A 147 -13.32 11.23 4.45
N ARG A 148 -13.23 12.04 3.39
CA ARG A 148 -12.08 12.13 2.48
C ARG A 148 -11.17 13.32 2.80
N GLU A 149 -11.53 14.10 3.80
CA GLU A 149 -10.84 15.32 4.20
C GLU A 149 -10.06 15.10 5.48
N LYS A 150 -8.92 15.79 5.59
CA LYS A 150 -8.13 15.76 6.82
C LYS A 150 -8.86 16.52 7.91
N VAL A 151 -9.21 15.82 8.99
CA VAL A 151 -9.95 16.39 10.10
C VAL A 151 -9.20 16.23 11.41
N HIS A 152 -9.10 17.32 12.16
CA HIS A 152 -8.56 17.30 13.51
C HIS A 152 -9.72 17.33 14.51
N ILE A 153 -10.01 16.19 15.13
CA ILE A 153 -11.08 16.09 16.12
C ILE A 153 -10.47 15.72 17.48
N PRO A 154 -10.75 16.50 18.54
CA PRO A 154 -10.32 16.14 19.89
C PRO A 154 -10.90 14.78 20.30
N GLU A 155 -10.22 14.09 21.21
CA GLU A 155 -10.72 12.81 21.73
C GLU A 155 -12.11 12.98 22.34
N LYS A 156 -13.08 12.24 21.81
CA LYS A 156 -14.46 12.22 22.30
C LYS A 156 -14.82 10.84 22.83
N LYS A 157 -15.60 10.80 23.92
CA LYS A 157 -15.94 9.55 24.59
C LYS A 157 -16.79 8.66 23.67
N GLY A 158 -16.33 7.43 23.45
CA GLY A 158 -17.05 6.46 22.63
C GLY A 158 -16.90 6.69 21.11
N LEU A 159 -16.00 7.58 20.69
CA LEU A 159 -15.60 7.77 19.31
C LEU A 159 -14.15 7.36 19.13
N TYR A 160 -13.86 6.51 18.15
CA TYR A 160 -12.53 6.04 17.83
C TYR A 160 -12.09 6.54 16.46
N TYR A 161 -10.87 7.08 16.36
CA TYR A 161 -10.34 7.64 15.12
C TYR A 161 -9.45 6.64 14.38
N ILE A 162 -9.71 6.44 13.09
CA ILE A 162 -8.93 5.61 12.19
C ILE A 162 -8.60 6.42 10.96
N SER A 163 -7.30 6.54 10.64
CA SER A 163 -6.81 7.23 9.45
C SER A 163 -6.08 6.25 8.55
N TYR A 164 -6.45 6.26 7.27
CA TYR A 164 -5.79 5.47 6.23
C TYR A 164 -4.31 5.82 6.12
N GLU A 165 -3.96 7.10 6.13
CA GLU A 165 -2.56 7.56 6.01
C GLU A 165 -1.69 7.14 7.20
N ASN A 166 -2.28 7.02 8.39
CA ASN A 166 -1.56 6.59 9.59
C ASN A 166 -1.42 5.06 9.69
N MET A 167 -2.18 4.30 8.90
CA MET A 167 -2.17 2.84 8.92
C MET A 167 -1.44 2.23 7.72
N ILE A 168 -1.49 2.88 6.56
CA ILE A 168 -0.96 2.33 5.32
C ILE A 168 0.36 3.00 4.97
N GLU A 169 1.41 2.19 4.85
CA GLU A 169 2.76 2.64 4.52
C GLU A 169 3.17 2.22 3.10
N HIS A 170 4.27 2.78 2.59
CA HIS A 170 4.85 2.34 1.31
C HIS A 170 5.23 0.84 1.32
N TYR A 171 5.57 0.30 2.49
CA TYR A 171 5.85 -1.12 2.65
C TYR A 171 4.64 -2.00 2.28
N ASP A 172 3.42 -1.54 2.56
CA ASP A 172 2.20 -2.28 2.24
C ASP A 172 2.00 -2.40 0.72
N ASN A 173 2.34 -1.36 -0.04
CA ASN A 173 2.36 -1.42 -1.51
C ASN A 173 3.37 -2.46 -2.02
N TYR A 174 4.58 -2.48 -1.43
CA TYR A 174 5.58 -3.49 -1.79
C TYR A 174 5.11 -4.92 -1.48
N LEU A 175 4.56 -5.16 -0.28
CA LEU A 175 4.00 -6.46 0.10
C LEU A 175 2.88 -6.89 -0.87
N PHE A 176 1.99 -5.96 -1.22
CA PHE A 176 0.93 -6.20 -2.19
C PHE A 176 1.48 -6.61 -3.56
N ASN A 177 2.44 -5.85 -4.09
CA ASN A 177 3.08 -6.13 -5.38
C ASN A 177 3.84 -7.46 -5.39
N MET A 178 4.44 -7.86 -4.27
CA MET A 178 5.05 -9.17 -4.09
C MET A 178 4.00 -10.30 -4.16
N ILE A 179 2.87 -10.16 -3.46
CA ILE A 179 1.78 -11.16 -3.49
C ILE A 179 1.18 -11.29 -4.90
N LEU A 180 1.01 -10.16 -5.61
CA LEU A 180 0.52 -10.19 -6.99
C LEU A 180 1.53 -10.83 -7.94
N SER A 181 2.81 -10.46 -7.85
CA SER A 181 3.87 -11.01 -8.69
C SER A 181 4.06 -12.50 -8.50
N ALA A 182 3.86 -13.01 -7.27
CA ALA A 182 3.95 -14.44 -6.97
C ALA A 182 3.05 -15.31 -7.86
N ARG A 183 1.92 -14.75 -8.33
CA ARG A 183 0.93 -15.43 -9.19
C ARG A 183 1.35 -15.55 -10.65
N LEU A 184 2.37 -14.82 -11.08
CA LEU A 184 2.88 -14.87 -12.45
C LEU A 184 3.60 -16.22 -12.70
N LYS A 185 3.60 -16.67 -13.95
CA LYS A 185 4.34 -17.88 -14.36
C LYS A 185 5.77 -17.51 -14.80
N GLU A 186 6.54 -17.00 -13.85
CA GLU A 186 7.90 -16.47 -14.06
C GLU A 186 8.86 -16.94 -12.97
N SER A 187 10.17 -16.74 -13.18
CA SER A 187 11.21 -17.09 -12.20
C SER A 187 11.07 -16.26 -10.91
N SER A 188 11.59 -16.79 -9.79
CA SER A 188 11.53 -16.08 -8.50
C SER A 188 12.23 -14.72 -8.54
N LEU A 189 13.40 -14.64 -9.20
CA LEU A 189 14.15 -13.40 -9.34
C LEU A 189 13.40 -12.39 -10.22
N PHE A 190 12.78 -12.86 -11.31
CA PHE A 190 11.96 -11.98 -12.15
C PHE A 190 10.79 -11.37 -11.36
N LYS A 191 10.08 -12.20 -10.58
CA LYS A 191 8.95 -11.75 -9.75
C LYS A 191 9.39 -10.72 -8.71
N GLN A 192 10.52 -10.95 -8.07
CA GLN A 192 11.11 -10.02 -7.11
C GLN A 192 11.49 -8.69 -7.79
N TYR A 193 12.14 -8.76 -8.96
CA TYR A 193 12.51 -7.58 -9.72
C TYR A 193 11.30 -6.75 -10.15
N LEU A 194 10.27 -7.40 -10.72
CA LEU A 194 9.02 -6.75 -11.11
C LEU A 194 8.36 -6.04 -9.92
N ALA A 195 8.22 -6.72 -8.78
CA ALA A 195 7.61 -6.14 -7.60
C ALA A 195 8.39 -4.92 -7.08
N GLU A 196 9.73 -4.99 -7.06
CA GLU A 196 10.56 -3.86 -6.62
C GLU A 196 10.43 -2.66 -7.57
N VAL A 197 10.51 -2.89 -8.89
CA VAL A 197 10.41 -1.81 -9.88
C VAL A 197 9.05 -1.13 -9.81
N VAL A 198 7.95 -1.89 -9.79
CA VAL A 198 6.60 -1.29 -9.70
C VAL A 198 6.44 -0.51 -8.40
N SER A 199 6.85 -1.07 -7.26
CA SER A 199 6.70 -0.41 -5.95
C SER A 199 7.54 0.87 -5.84
N SER A 200 8.71 0.90 -6.47
CA SER A 200 9.57 2.07 -6.51
C SER A 200 9.02 3.15 -7.44
N MET A 201 8.51 2.77 -8.61
CA MET A 201 8.02 3.73 -9.61
C MET A 201 6.64 4.29 -9.26
N VAL A 202 5.77 3.48 -8.65
CA VAL A 202 4.38 3.81 -8.33
C VAL A 202 4.12 3.60 -6.82
N PRO A 203 4.75 4.38 -5.93
CA PRO A 203 4.71 4.12 -4.48
C PRO A 203 3.34 4.42 -3.84
N ASP A 204 2.56 5.33 -4.41
CA ASP A 204 1.39 5.94 -3.76
C ASP A 204 0.03 5.54 -4.36
N ASP A 205 0.05 4.68 -5.39
CA ASP A 205 -1.15 4.29 -6.12
C ASP A 205 -1.22 2.77 -6.28
N ILE A 206 -1.96 2.13 -5.38
CA ILE A 206 -2.07 0.67 -5.27
C ILE A 206 -2.78 0.07 -6.48
N GLU A 207 -3.82 0.74 -7.01
CA GLU A 207 -4.54 0.26 -8.19
C GLU A 207 -3.69 0.37 -9.44
N LEU A 208 -2.99 1.50 -9.62
CA LEU A 208 -2.06 1.67 -10.74
C LEU A 208 -0.91 0.66 -10.65
N SER A 209 -0.37 0.42 -9.45
CA SER A 209 0.64 -0.61 -9.21
C SER A 209 0.13 -1.99 -9.62
N ALA A 210 -1.11 -2.33 -9.25
CA ALA A 210 -1.71 -3.61 -9.62
C ALA A 210 -1.77 -3.82 -11.15
N LEU A 211 -2.16 -2.77 -11.90
CA LEU A 211 -2.19 -2.80 -13.36
C LEU A 211 -0.77 -2.94 -13.94
N CYS A 212 0.23 -2.29 -13.36
CA CYS A 212 1.63 -2.42 -13.77
C CYS A 212 2.15 -3.85 -13.57
N ILE A 213 1.86 -4.48 -12.43
CA ILE A 213 2.24 -5.88 -12.17
C ILE A 213 1.62 -6.82 -13.21
N GLN A 214 0.35 -6.60 -13.57
CA GLN A 214 -0.34 -7.44 -14.57
C GLN A 214 0.31 -7.40 -15.95
N LYS A 215 0.96 -6.27 -16.33
CA LYS A 215 1.70 -6.17 -17.60
C LYS A 215 2.99 -6.99 -17.60
N GLY A 216 3.53 -7.35 -16.44
CA GLY A 216 4.67 -8.26 -16.30
C GLY A 216 5.89 -7.87 -17.15
N ARG A 217 6.33 -8.76 -18.04
CA ARG A 217 7.45 -8.47 -18.96
C ARG A 217 7.22 -7.25 -19.85
N LYS A 218 5.97 -6.97 -20.25
CA LYS A 218 5.65 -5.79 -21.07
C LYS A 218 6.02 -4.51 -20.31
N PHE A 219 5.66 -4.44 -19.03
CA PHE A 219 6.02 -3.32 -18.15
C PHE A 219 7.53 -3.13 -18.06
N LEU A 220 8.28 -4.19 -17.72
CA LEU A 220 9.72 -4.08 -17.53
C LEU A 220 10.51 -3.70 -18.79
N LYS A 221 9.99 -3.97 -19.99
CA LYS A 221 10.63 -3.52 -21.25
C LYS A 221 10.68 -2.00 -21.37
N ASN A 222 9.65 -1.28 -20.91
CA ASN A 222 9.62 0.17 -20.89
C ASN A 222 8.65 0.68 -19.80
N PRO A 223 9.09 0.71 -18.53
CA PRO A 223 8.20 1.00 -17.40
C PRO A 223 7.51 2.36 -17.50
N ILE A 224 8.24 3.41 -17.88
CA ILE A 224 7.72 4.77 -17.98
C ILE A 224 6.59 4.84 -19.01
N LYS A 225 6.86 4.35 -20.23
CA LYS A 225 5.86 4.33 -21.30
C LYS A 225 4.62 3.51 -20.94
N GLU A 226 4.81 2.38 -20.27
CA GLU A 226 3.69 1.52 -19.88
C GLU A 226 2.83 2.14 -18.78
N ILE A 227 3.43 2.90 -17.85
CA ILE A 227 2.67 3.68 -16.87
C ILE A 227 1.85 4.76 -17.59
N GLU A 228 2.45 5.52 -18.51
CA GLU A 228 1.74 6.53 -19.30
C GLU A 228 0.57 5.91 -20.09
N GLU A 229 0.78 4.76 -20.73
CA GLU A 229 -0.26 4.04 -21.45
C GLU A 229 -1.42 3.66 -20.53
N ILE A 230 -1.14 3.11 -19.34
CA ILE A 230 -2.18 2.75 -18.36
C ILE A 230 -2.92 3.99 -17.88
N VAL A 231 -2.20 5.06 -17.53
CA VAL A 231 -2.81 6.31 -17.03
C VAL A 231 -3.77 6.92 -18.04
N ASN A 232 -3.46 6.82 -19.34
CA ASN A 232 -4.28 7.39 -20.41
C ASN A 232 -5.44 6.50 -20.87
N SER A 233 -5.39 5.18 -20.63
CA SER A 233 -6.35 4.21 -21.19
C SER A 233 -7.19 3.46 -20.16
N ASN A 234 -6.84 3.58 -18.87
CA ASN A 234 -7.54 2.92 -17.77
C ASN A 234 -8.10 3.94 -16.78
N TYR A 235 -9.03 3.46 -15.97
CA TYR A 235 -9.66 4.20 -14.89
C TYR A 235 -9.49 3.41 -13.59
N ARG A 236 -9.58 4.14 -12.48
CA ARG A 236 -9.67 3.58 -11.13
C ARG A 236 -11.00 2.83 -10.96
N SER A 237 -11.10 2.02 -9.92
CA SER A 237 -12.32 1.27 -9.61
C SER A 237 -13.52 2.19 -9.35
N ASP A 238 -13.29 3.41 -8.87
CA ASP A 238 -14.31 4.45 -8.67
C ASP A 238 -14.68 5.22 -9.96
N GLY A 239 -14.09 4.85 -11.11
CA GLY A 239 -14.29 5.51 -12.40
C GLY A 239 -13.47 6.78 -12.61
N SER A 240 -12.72 7.24 -11.61
CA SER A 240 -11.84 8.40 -11.76
C SER A 240 -10.60 8.07 -12.60
N SER A 241 -10.01 9.09 -13.23
CA SER A 241 -8.77 8.94 -13.99
C SER A 241 -7.57 8.78 -13.06
N PHE A 242 -6.58 8.01 -13.50
CA PHE A 242 -5.29 7.99 -12.84
C PHE A 242 -4.54 9.33 -13.00
N THR A 243 -3.71 9.65 -12.01
CA THR A 243 -2.78 10.79 -12.07
C THR A 243 -1.38 10.28 -11.78
N PHE A 244 -0.42 10.65 -12.61
CA PHE A 244 0.96 10.20 -12.44
C PHE A 244 1.93 11.34 -12.77
N ASP A 245 2.91 11.56 -11.89
CA ASP A 245 3.98 12.54 -12.13
C ASP A 245 5.04 11.90 -13.04
N ASN A 246 5.09 12.38 -14.28
CA ASN A 246 5.95 11.84 -15.32
C ASN A 246 7.33 12.54 -15.40
N ASN A 247 7.89 12.91 -14.26
CA ASN A 247 9.24 13.47 -14.23
C ASN A 247 10.27 12.37 -14.57
N ALA A 248 10.75 12.39 -15.82
CA ALA A 248 11.65 11.37 -16.36
C ALA A 248 12.94 11.17 -15.53
N ASP A 249 13.51 12.24 -14.96
CA ASP A 249 14.72 12.15 -14.14
C ASP A 249 14.44 11.42 -12.81
N VAL A 250 13.31 11.76 -12.17
CA VAL A 250 12.86 11.11 -10.93
C VAL A 250 12.53 9.65 -11.17
N LEU A 251 11.85 9.33 -12.28
CA LEU A 251 11.48 7.96 -12.63
C LEU A 251 12.69 7.12 -13.01
N SER A 252 13.65 7.68 -13.74
CA SER A 252 14.91 7.01 -14.07
C SER A 252 15.70 6.69 -12.81
N LYS A 253 15.75 7.64 -11.87
CA LYS A 253 16.39 7.43 -10.56
C LYS A 253 15.71 6.32 -9.75
N ARG A 254 14.37 6.31 -9.68
CA ARG A 254 13.59 5.27 -9.00
C ARG A 254 13.83 3.89 -9.61
N LEU A 255 13.80 3.79 -10.94
CA LEU A 255 14.11 2.54 -11.65
C LEU A 255 15.54 2.06 -11.37
N TRP A 256 16.52 2.97 -11.36
CA TRP A 256 17.89 2.66 -10.97
C TRP A 256 17.97 2.16 -9.52
N GLU A 257 17.33 2.83 -8.56
CA GLU A 257 17.30 2.39 -7.15
C GLU A 257 16.71 0.98 -7.00
N ALA A 258 15.62 0.68 -7.72
CA ALA A 258 15.03 -0.65 -7.78
C ALA A 258 15.99 -1.70 -8.35
N GLN A 259 16.71 -1.36 -9.43
CA GLN A 259 17.74 -2.23 -10.01
C GLN A 259 18.88 -2.48 -9.03
N ILE A 260 19.36 -1.45 -8.30
CA ILE A 260 20.38 -1.64 -7.27
C ILE A 260 19.94 -2.67 -6.24
N LYS A 261 18.74 -2.52 -5.67
CA LYS A 261 18.25 -3.39 -4.59
C LYS A 261 18.17 -4.88 -4.97
N VAL A 262 17.88 -5.19 -6.22
CA VAL A 262 17.70 -6.59 -6.67
C VAL A 262 18.95 -7.13 -7.36
N ILE A 263 19.60 -6.32 -8.19
CA ILE A 263 20.69 -6.77 -9.06
C ILE A 263 22.02 -6.78 -8.32
N PHE A 264 22.34 -5.80 -7.46
CA PHE A 264 23.62 -5.84 -6.72
C PHE A 264 23.81 -7.11 -5.90
N PRO A 265 22.82 -7.57 -5.11
CA PRO A 265 22.93 -8.84 -4.40
C PRO A 265 23.18 -10.04 -5.33
N LEU A 266 22.59 -10.05 -6.53
CA LEU A 266 22.83 -11.07 -7.54
C LEU A 266 24.27 -11.01 -8.06
N LEU A 267 24.76 -9.81 -8.41
CA LEU A 267 26.13 -9.61 -8.87
C LEU A 267 27.15 -10.10 -7.84
N GLU A 268 26.92 -9.74 -6.57
CA GLU A 268 27.79 -10.10 -5.46
C GLU A 268 27.81 -11.62 -5.20
N LYS A 269 26.63 -12.25 -5.26
CA LYS A 269 26.50 -13.71 -5.17
C LYS A 269 27.28 -14.41 -6.28
N GLN A 270 27.10 -13.99 -7.52
CA GLN A 270 27.79 -14.60 -8.67
C GLN A 270 29.30 -14.35 -8.64
N ARG A 271 29.73 -13.16 -8.21
CA ARG A 271 31.14 -12.86 -7.95
C ARG A 271 31.74 -13.86 -6.96
N ASN A 272 31.08 -14.08 -5.82
CA ASN A 272 31.58 -15.01 -4.81
C ASN A 272 31.66 -16.45 -5.32
N ILE A 273 30.69 -16.90 -6.13
CA ILE A 273 30.74 -18.23 -6.78
C ILE A 273 31.99 -18.36 -7.66
N LEU A 274 32.27 -17.36 -8.50
CA LEU A 274 33.43 -17.35 -9.39
C LEU A 274 34.75 -17.32 -8.61
N ILE A 275 34.85 -16.48 -7.59
CA ILE A 275 36.03 -16.40 -6.73
C ILE A 275 36.30 -17.74 -6.04
N SER A 276 35.27 -18.37 -5.48
CA SER A 276 35.41 -19.68 -4.84
C SER A 276 35.78 -20.78 -5.85
N LYS A 277 35.26 -20.71 -7.08
CA LYS A 277 35.59 -21.69 -8.14
C LYS A 277 37.07 -21.62 -8.54
N TYR A 278 37.64 -20.42 -8.61
CA TYR A 278 39.00 -20.17 -9.09
C TYR A 278 39.98 -19.75 -7.98
N GLU A 279 39.66 -20.05 -6.72
CA GLU A 279 40.41 -19.57 -5.55
C GLU A 279 41.90 -19.96 -5.62
N LYS A 280 42.19 -21.21 -6.02
CA LYS A 280 43.56 -21.75 -6.10
C LYS A 280 44.38 -21.13 -7.22
N GLU A 281 43.72 -20.67 -8.26
CA GLU A 281 44.33 -20.02 -9.41
C GLU A 281 44.49 -18.52 -9.17
N ILE A 282 43.62 -17.91 -8.37
CA ILE A 282 43.67 -16.49 -8.00
C ILE A 282 44.76 -16.23 -6.95
N GLU A 283 44.87 -17.07 -5.92
CA GLU A 283 45.79 -16.87 -4.79
C GLU A 283 47.25 -16.60 -5.22
N PRO A 284 47.84 -17.34 -6.18
CA PRO A 284 49.21 -17.09 -6.65
C PRO A 284 49.39 -15.79 -7.45
N ILE A 285 48.30 -15.18 -7.94
CA ILE A 285 48.32 -13.92 -8.70
C ILE A 285 48.40 -12.72 -7.74
N LEU A 286 48.00 -12.92 -6.47
CA LEU A 286 48.01 -11.89 -5.44
C LEU A 286 49.42 -11.75 -4.80
N PRO A 287 49.79 -10.54 -4.33
CA PRO A 287 49.01 -9.31 -4.35
C PRO A 287 49.01 -8.62 -5.72
N ILE A 288 47.90 -7.99 -6.08
CA ILE A 288 47.77 -7.19 -7.31
C ILE A 288 47.57 -5.71 -6.99
N CYS A 289 48.34 -4.84 -7.65
CA CYS A 289 48.13 -3.39 -7.55
C CYS A 289 46.90 -3.00 -8.39
N VAL A 290 45.95 -2.32 -7.77
CA VAL A 290 44.80 -1.72 -8.44
C VAL A 290 45.05 -0.23 -8.72
N SER A 291 44.10 0.41 -9.39
CA SER A 291 44.12 1.86 -9.62
C SER A 291 44.30 2.62 -8.31
N TYR A 292 45.04 3.74 -8.32
CA TYR A 292 45.37 4.58 -7.16
C TYR A 292 46.39 4.02 -6.16
N GLY A 293 47.02 2.87 -6.45
CA GLY A 293 48.17 2.36 -5.68
C GLY A 293 47.80 1.42 -4.53
N ASP A 294 46.52 1.15 -4.34
CA ASP A 294 46.05 0.13 -3.39
C ASP A 294 46.43 -1.27 -3.88
N LYS A 295 46.63 -2.19 -2.92
CA LYS A 295 46.95 -3.60 -3.19
C LYS A 295 45.82 -4.47 -2.67
N VAL A 296 45.36 -5.39 -3.52
CA VAL A 296 44.49 -6.47 -3.09
C VAL A 296 45.36 -7.67 -2.76
N GLU A 297 45.35 -8.07 -1.49
CA GLU A 297 46.22 -9.10 -0.93
C GLU A 297 45.49 -10.43 -0.68
N SER A 298 44.16 -10.39 -0.54
CA SER A 298 43.32 -11.55 -0.21
C SER A 298 42.35 -11.87 -1.34
N VAL A 299 42.13 -13.16 -1.57
CA VAL A 299 41.19 -13.67 -2.59
C VAL A 299 39.77 -13.16 -2.36
N LYS A 300 39.36 -12.98 -1.08
CA LYS A 300 38.02 -12.50 -0.72
C LYS A 300 37.78 -11.03 -1.09
N ASP A 301 38.84 -10.26 -1.23
CA ASP A 301 38.78 -8.82 -1.55
C ASP A 301 38.85 -8.56 -3.06
N VAL A 302 38.90 -9.62 -3.87
CA VAL A 302 38.92 -9.51 -5.33
C VAL A 302 37.54 -9.06 -5.84
N GLU A 303 37.44 -7.81 -6.27
CA GLU A 303 36.24 -7.31 -6.94
C GLU A 303 36.07 -7.89 -8.36
N ILE A 304 34.85 -7.85 -8.89
CA ILE A 304 34.56 -8.33 -10.26
C ILE A 304 35.39 -7.61 -11.33
N GLY A 305 35.71 -6.33 -11.13
CA GLY A 305 36.56 -5.55 -12.03
C GLY A 305 38.00 -6.09 -12.09
N ILE A 306 38.52 -6.54 -10.95
CA ILE A 306 39.86 -7.13 -10.82
C ILE A 306 39.87 -8.51 -11.47
N LEU A 307 38.84 -9.33 -11.22
CA LEU A 307 38.71 -10.65 -11.83
C LEU A 307 38.68 -10.55 -13.37
N SER A 308 37.91 -9.61 -13.91
CA SER A 308 37.89 -9.31 -15.34
C SER A 308 39.26 -8.87 -15.88
N PHE A 309 40.02 -8.09 -15.12
CA PHE A 309 41.38 -7.69 -15.50
C PHE A 309 42.36 -8.88 -15.51
N MET A 310 42.28 -9.79 -14.53
CA MET A 310 43.12 -10.99 -14.49
C MET A 310 42.88 -11.89 -15.70
N VAL A 311 41.61 -12.13 -16.04
CA VAL A 311 41.23 -12.94 -17.21
C VAL A 311 41.59 -12.24 -18.52
N GLY A 312 41.34 -10.92 -18.62
CA GLY A 312 41.62 -10.14 -19.82
C GLY A 312 43.11 -10.09 -20.18
N ASN A 313 44.00 -10.12 -19.19
CA ASN A 313 45.45 -10.13 -19.39
C ASN A 313 46.07 -11.54 -19.43
N GLY A 314 45.25 -12.59 -19.43
CA GLY A 314 45.73 -13.98 -19.44
C GLY A 314 46.46 -14.40 -18.15
N LYS A 315 46.28 -13.67 -17.04
CA LYS A 315 46.84 -14.06 -15.74
C LYS A 315 46.03 -15.17 -15.07
N LEU A 316 44.72 -15.21 -15.35
CA LEU A 316 43.80 -16.22 -14.86
C LEU A 316 43.14 -16.91 -16.06
N GLU A 317 43.35 -18.20 -16.20
CA GLU A 317 42.61 -19.02 -17.17
C GLU A 317 41.29 -19.49 -16.56
N VAL A 318 40.20 -19.24 -17.27
CA VAL A 318 38.84 -19.64 -16.86
C VAL A 318 38.13 -20.33 -18.01
N GLU A 319 37.08 -21.06 -17.70
CA GLU A 319 36.21 -21.66 -18.71
C GLU A 319 35.53 -20.57 -19.55
N GLN A 320 35.26 -20.87 -20.83
CA GLN A 320 34.66 -19.90 -21.74
C GLN A 320 33.31 -19.36 -21.24
N GLN A 321 32.52 -20.20 -20.57
CA GLN A 321 31.25 -19.80 -19.97
C GLN A 321 31.46 -18.77 -18.86
N ASP A 322 32.40 -19.02 -17.95
CA ASP A 322 32.69 -18.10 -16.84
C ASP A 322 33.35 -16.81 -17.32
N ARG A 323 34.15 -16.86 -18.40
CA ARG A 323 34.65 -15.65 -19.06
C ARG A 323 33.50 -14.74 -19.54
N HIS A 324 32.45 -15.33 -20.12
CA HIS A 324 31.24 -14.60 -20.51
C HIS A 324 30.52 -14.03 -19.30
N LYS A 325 30.31 -14.84 -18.24
CA LYS A 325 29.69 -14.39 -16.99
C LYS A 325 30.43 -13.20 -16.38
N ILE A 326 31.76 -13.27 -16.27
CA ILE A 326 32.59 -12.19 -15.72
C ILE A 326 32.41 -10.88 -16.51
N ALA A 327 32.31 -10.96 -17.84
CA ALA A 327 32.08 -9.78 -18.69
C ALA A 327 30.72 -9.13 -18.41
N ILE A 328 29.64 -9.93 -18.38
CA ILE A 328 28.29 -9.44 -18.07
C ILE A 328 28.25 -8.78 -16.68
N LEU A 329 28.78 -9.47 -15.66
CA LEU A 329 28.76 -8.97 -14.28
C LEU A 329 29.52 -7.65 -14.13
N LYS A 330 30.65 -7.48 -14.83
CA LYS A 330 31.42 -6.24 -14.82
C LYS A 330 30.65 -5.09 -15.48
N GLU A 331 30.07 -5.31 -16.66
CA GLU A 331 29.29 -4.29 -17.36
C GLU A 331 28.08 -3.84 -16.53
N ALA A 332 27.36 -4.80 -15.96
CA ALA A 332 26.24 -4.54 -15.07
C ALA A 332 26.65 -3.69 -13.85
N ARG A 333 27.73 -4.09 -13.16
CA ARG A 333 28.26 -3.34 -12.01
C ARG A 333 28.63 -1.92 -12.41
N ASN A 334 29.34 -1.74 -13.53
CA ASN A 334 29.79 -0.43 -13.98
C ASN A 334 28.61 0.49 -14.29
N LYS A 335 27.61 0.01 -15.04
CA LYS A 335 26.40 0.80 -15.33
C LYS A 335 25.72 1.29 -14.07
N LEU A 336 25.46 0.36 -13.15
CA LEU A 336 24.75 0.70 -11.92
C LEU A 336 25.58 1.61 -11.00
N ALA A 337 26.91 1.44 -10.95
CA ALA A 337 27.80 2.34 -10.20
C ALA A 337 27.83 3.78 -10.78
N HIS A 338 27.56 3.93 -12.08
CA HIS A 338 27.46 5.23 -12.76
C HIS A 338 26.03 5.78 -12.83
N ILE A 339 25.12 5.31 -11.96
CA ILE A 339 23.71 5.77 -11.89
C ILE A 339 22.99 5.59 -13.24
N SER A 340 23.41 4.61 -14.04
CA SER A 340 22.81 4.30 -15.32
C SER A 340 21.87 3.11 -15.19
N VAL A 341 20.67 3.26 -15.73
CA VAL A 341 19.66 2.19 -15.78
C VAL A 341 20.09 1.12 -16.78
N MET A 342 19.98 -0.14 -16.38
CA MET A 342 20.17 -1.29 -17.26
C MET A 342 18.93 -1.53 -18.11
N THR A 343 19.12 -1.96 -19.36
CA THR A 343 18.01 -2.35 -20.23
C THR A 343 17.43 -3.70 -19.81
N GLN A 344 16.18 -3.97 -20.18
CA GLN A 344 15.55 -5.24 -19.81
C GLN A 344 16.27 -6.46 -20.37
N ASN A 345 16.88 -6.38 -21.55
CA ASN A 345 17.64 -7.50 -22.12
C ASN A 345 18.87 -7.82 -21.26
N GLU A 346 19.54 -6.80 -20.73
CA GLU A 346 20.71 -6.98 -19.85
C GLU A 346 20.31 -7.56 -18.49
N ILE A 347 19.13 -7.15 -17.99
CA ILE A 347 18.54 -7.76 -16.79
C ILE A 347 18.21 -9.23 -17.06
N ASP A 348 17.52 -9.56 -18.16
CA ASP A 348 17.17 -10.94 -18.48
C ASP A 348 18.43 -11.82 -18.62
N GLU A 349 19.49 -11.34 -19.26
CA GLU A 349 20.77 -12.06 -19.34
C GLU A 349 21.38 -12.33 -17.95
N LEU A 350 21.31 -11.36 -17.03
CA LEU A 350 21.76 -11.55 -15.65
C LEU A 350 20.90 -12.55 -14.87
N LEU A 351 19.58 -12.54 -15.08
CA LEU A 351 18.64 -13.41 -14.36
C LEU A 351 18.77 -14.89 -14.77
N GLU A 352 19.44 -15.16 -15.89
CA GLU A 352 19.71 -16.51 -16.42
C GLU A 352 21.07 -17.08 -15.99
N LEU A 353 21.94 -16.29 -15.33
CA LEU A 353 23.28 -16.69 -14.87
C LEU A 353 23.28 -17.66 -13.69
#